data_AF-A0A1F0CXC7-F1
#
_entry.id   AF-A0A1F0CXC7-F1
#
_cell.length_a   1.000
_cell.length_b   1.000
_cell.length_c   1.000
_cell.angle_alpha   90.00
_cell.angle_beta   90.00
_cell.angle_gamma   90.00
#
_symmetry.space_group_name_H-M   'P 1'
#
loop_
_entity.id
_entity.type
_entity.pdbx_description
1 polymer ?
#
loop_
_entity_poly.entity_id
_entity_poly.type
_entity_poly.pdbx_seq_one_letter_code
_entity_poly.pdbx_strand_id
1 'polypeptide(L)'
;MKIWKSVAVATAAVAGLTLTACGSEDADNAATTEQTTASSAPSSTAPEEKLPTPKELQEVLLKAVDPRVPAEEKVNSVVDGDQAPEIFEALTRSQSEAQAMLEVVDPVLPGVLPDMAEATIKLQAPERDPQVISGVEFVHEDGKWKLDTRWACTLVETVLPEQVPPMCKEL
;
A
#
# COMPACT_ATOMS: atom_id res chain seq x y z
N MET A 1 36.05 -5.85 9.00
CA MET A 1 36.82 -5.59 7.76
C MET A 1 37.18 -6.92 7.09
N LYS A 2 36.52 -7.28 6.00
CA LYS A 2 36.95 -8.37 5.12
C LYS A 2 36.52 -8.01 3.69
N ILE A 3 37.53 -7.71 2.90
CA ILE A 3 37.53 -7.28 1.50
C ILE A 3 37.48 -8.53 0.62
N TRP A 4 36.69 -8.53 -0.46
CA TRP A 4 37.26 -8.48 -1.83
C TRP A 4 36.23 -8.59 -2.98
N LYS A 5 36.35 -7.62 -3.90
CA LYS A 5 36.45 -7.70 -5.37
C LYS A 5 35.29 -8.20 -6.24
N SER A 6 34.88 -7.26 -7.09
CA SER A 6 34.05 -7.30 -8.30
C SER A 6 34.48 -8.29 -9.38
N VAL A 7 33.52 -8.79 -10.18
CA VAL A 7 33.66 -9.04 -11.62
C VAL A 7 32.33 -8.76 -12.32
N ALA A 8 32.35 -7.83 -13.27
CA ALA A 8 31.30 -7.57 -14.24
C ALA A 8 31.40 -8.55 -15.41
N VAL A 9 30.27 -9.05 -15.92
CA VAL A 9 30.19 -9.74 -17.20
C VAL A 9 29.11 -9.06 -18.03
N ALA A 10 29.55 -8.21 -18.95
CA ALA A 10 28.75 -7.75 -20.07
C ALA A 10 28.87 -8.78 -21.21
N THR A 11 27.74 -9.26 -21.72
CA THR A 11 27.68 -9.96 -23.01
C THR A 11 26.70 -9.24 -23.91
N ALA A 12 27.19 -8.86 -25.08
CA ALA A 12 26.47 -8.24 -26.18
C ALA A 12 26.22 -9.28 -27.28
N ALA A 13 25.09 -9.19 -27.99
CA ALA A 13 24.91 -9.49 -29.43
C ALA A 13 23.40 -9.43 -29.77
N VAL A 14 22.88 -8.44 -30.50
CA VAL A 14 22.85 -8.23 -31.97
C VAL A 14 21.57 -8.77 -32.64
N ALA A 15 20.79 -7.81 -33.15
CA ALA A 15 19.98 -7.71 -34.38
C ALA A 15 18.95 -8.80 -34.80
N GLY A 16 17.77 -8.31 -35.18
CA GLY A 16 16.82 -8.96 -36.10
C GLY A 16 15.62 -8.08 -36.43
N LEU A 17 15.73 -7.29 -37.51
CA LEU A 17 14.59 -6.64 -38.18
C LEU A 17 13.99 -7.62 -39.20
N THR A 18 12.68 -7.89 -39.13
CA THR A 18 11.91 -8.40 -40.28
C THR A 18 10.48 -7.84 -40.25
N LEU A 19 10.24 -6.84 -41.12
CA LEU A 19 8.91 -6.35 -41.51
C LEU A 19 8.49 -7.07 -42.81
N THR A 20 7.52 -7.97 -42.72
CA THR A 20 6.76 -8.60 -43.82
C THR A 20 5.48 -9.16 -43.16
N ALA A 21 4.24 -9.06 -43.64
CA ALA A 21 3.72 -8.69 -44.95
C ALA A 21 2.26 -8.21 -44.79
N CYS A 22 1.83 -7.43 -45.78
CA CYS A 22 0.50 -6.94 -46.07
C CYS A 22 -0.47 -8.08 -46.47
N GLY A 23 -1.78 -7.86 -46.30
CA GLY A 23 -2.78 -8.44 -47.20
C GLY A 23 -4.14 -8.71 -46.59
N SER A 24 -5.08 -7.78 -46.74
CA SER A 24 -6.32 -7.96 -47.52
C SER A 24 -7.14 -6.66 -47.48
N GLU A 25 -7.17 -5.98 -48.62
CA GLU A 25 -8.20 -4.99 -48.94
C GLU A 25 -9.50 -5.73 -49.29
N ASP A 26 -10.57 -5.45 -48.54
CA ASP A 26 -11.94 -5.54 -49.03
C ASP A 26 -12.56 -4.16 -48.85
N ALA A 27 -12.91 -3.52 -49.97
CA ALA A 27 -13.65 -2.28 -50.02
C ALA A 27 -15.14 -2.61 -50.05
N ASP A 28 -15.92 -2.10 -49.10
CA ASP A 28 -17.28 -1.67 -49.38
C ASP A 28 -17.83 -0.71 -48.32
N ASN A 29 -18.74 0.12 -48.81
CA ASN A 29 -19.26 1.39 -48.34
C ASN A 29 -20.24 1.28 -47.15
N ALA A 30 -20.17 2.20 -46.17
CA ALA A 30 -21.30 2.98 -45.62
C ALA A 30 -21.13 3.36 -44.13
N ALA A 31 -21.66 4.53 -43.80
CA ALA A 31 -21.44 5.28 -42.57
C ALA A 31 -22.26 4.83 -41.35
N THR A 32 -21.79 5.31 -40.19
CA THR A 32 -22.51 5.60 -38.93
C THR A 32 -22.58 4.49 -37.88
N THR A 33 -21.61 4.59 -36.96
CA THR A 33 -21.72 4.48 -35.49
C THR A 33 -22.55 3.32 -34.94
N GLU A 34 -21.88 2.18 -34.76
CA GLU A 34 -22.28 1.15 -33.80
C GLU A 34 -21.41 1.22 -32.54
N GLN A 35 -22.10 1.40 -31.43
CA GLN A 35 -21.65 1.17 -30.06
C GLN A 35 -20.99 -0.20 -29.96
N THR A 36 -19.66 -0.23 -29.76
CA THR A 36 -18.94 -1.45 -29.42
C THR A 36 -18.21 -1.26 -28.09
N THR A 37 -18.73 -1.96 -27.09
CA THR A 37 -18.05 -2.37 -25.86
C THR A 37 -16.59 -2.72 -26.14
N ALA A 38 -15.67 -1.94 -25.58
CA ALA A 38 -14.25 -2.29 -25.58
C ALA A 38 -14.05 -3.54 -24.73
N SER A 39 -13.95 -4.68 -25.41
CA SER A 39 -13.45 -5.93 -24.85
C SER A 39 -11.99 -5.72 -24.44
N SER A 40 -11.71 -5.75 -23.14
CA SER A 40 -10.35 -5.75 -22.61
C SER A 40 -9.59 -6.96 -23.14
N ALA A 41 -8.52 -6.74 -23.91
CA ALA A 41 -7.58 -7.78 -24.28
C ALA A 41 -6.78 -8.22 -23.03
N PRO A 42 -6.52 -9.53 -22.82
CA PRO A 42 -5.64 -9.98 -21.77
C PRO A 42 -4.19 -9.75 -22.21
N SER A 43 -3.52 -8.76 -21.63
CA SER A 43 -2.08 -8.60 -21.80
C SER A 43 -1.33 -9.54 -20.87
N SER A 44 -0.41 -10.29 -21.46
CA SER A 44 0.34 -11.39 -20.84
C SER A 44 1.28 -10.93 -19.72
N THR A 45 1.33 -11.77 -18.70
CA THR A 45 1.95 -11.70 -17.37
C THR A 45 3.48 -11.48 -17.35
N ALA A 46 3.91 -10.30 -16.94
CA ALA A 46 4.93 -10.19 -15.90
C ALA A 46 4.22 -10.31 -14.54
N PRO A 47 4.85 -10.77 -13.44
CA PRO A 47 4.27 -10.54 -12.12
C PRO A 47 4.20 -9.02 -11.95
N GLU A 48 3.03 -8.43 -12.19
CA GLU A 48 2.73 -7.13 -11.59
C GLU A 48 2.86 -7.37 -10.09
N GLU A 49 3.83 -6.72 -9.44
CA GLU A 49 3.78 -6.53 -8.00
C GLU A 49 2.42 -5.89 -7.72
N LYS A 50 1.51 -6.71 -7.23
CA LYS A 50 0.11 -6.31 -7.12
C LYS A 50 0.03 -5.34 -5.96
N LEU A 51 -0.13 -4.07 -6.29
CA LEU A 51 -0.47 -3.03 -5.32
C LEU A 51 -1.64 -3.49 -4.45
N PRO A 52 -1.60 -3.21 -3.14
CA PRO A 52 -2.69 -3.59 -2.26
C PRO A 52 -3.94 -2.80 -2.64
N THR A 53 -5.09 -3.44 -2.45
CA THR A 53 -6.38 -2.77 -2.54
C THR A 53 -6.61 -1.92 -1.28
N PRO A 54 -7.40 -0.83 -1.35
CA PRO A 54 -7.82 -0.09 -0.16
C PRO A 54 -8.43 -0.98 0.91
N LYS A 55 -9.16 -2.03 0.50
CA LYS A 55 -9.76 -3.00 1.41
C LYS A 55 -8.72 -3.79 2.19
N GLU A 56 -7.66 -4.27 1.54
CA GLU A 56 -6.58 -5.00 2.23
C GLU A 56 -5.89 -4.11 3.26
N LEU A 57 -5.60 -2.86 2.91
CA LEU A 57 -5.01 -1.89 3.85
C LEU A 57 -5.98 -1.51 4.98
N GLN A 58 -7.27 -1.42 4.69
CA GLN A 58 -8.29 -1.20 5.70
C GLN A 58 -8.32 -2.33 6.74
N GLU A 59 -8.18 -3.57 6.31
CA GLU A 59 -8.10 -4.73 7.21
C GLU A 59 -6.87 -4.66 8.12
N VAL A 60 -5.73 -4.17 7.62
CA VAL A 60 -4.52 -3.91 8.43
C VAL A 60 -4.80 -2.90 9.53
N LEU A 61 -5.41 -1.76 9.18
CA LEU A 61 -5.74 -0.71 10.16
C LEU A 61 -6.73 -1.22 11.21
N LEU A 62 -7.82 -1.89 10.77
CA LEU A 62 -8.83 -2.44 11.68
C LEU A 62 -8.22 -3.45 12.65
N LYS A 63 -7.34 -4.32 12.16
CA LYS A 63 -6.64 -5.29 13.00
C LYS A 63 -5.76 -4.62 14.06
N ALA A 64 -5.06 -3.55 13.69
CA ALA A 64 -4.16 -2.84 14.61
C ALA A 64 -4.91 -2.19 15.78
N VAL A 65 -6.14 -1.70 15.54
CA VAL A 65 -6.93 -0.97 16.54
C VAL A 65 -7.96 -1.83 17.28
N ASP A 66 -8.28 -3.04 16.82
CA ASP A 66 -9.35 -3.85 17.41
C ASP A 66 -8.95 -4.44 18.79
N PRO A 67 -9.63 -4.10 19.90
CA PRO A 67 -9.31 -4.65 21.23
C PRO A 67 -9.50 -6.16 21.35
N ARG A 68 -10.22 -6.79 20.42
CA ARG A 68 -10.53 -8.23 20.42
C ARG A 68 -9.47 -9.08 19.75
N VAL A 69 -8.58 -8.46 18.97
CA VAL A 69 -7.47 -9.17 18.31
C VAL A 69 -6.35 -9.40 19.34
N PRO A 70 -5.86 -10.63 19.53
CA PRO A 70 -4.75 -10.92 20.42
C PRO A 70 -3.48 -10.15 20.05
N ALA A 71 -2.64 -9.83 21.03
CA ALA A 71 -1.42 -9.08 20.79
C ALA A 71 -0.49 -9.79 19.77
N GLU A 72 -0.39 -11.13 19.84
CA GLU A 72 0.43 -11.92 18.92
C GLU A 72 -0.06 -11.85 17.46
N GLU A 73 -1.34 -11.51 17.26
CA GLU A 73 -1.87 -11.27 15.93
C GLU A 73 -1.63 -9.83 15.51
N LYS A 74 -1.78 -8.86 16.42
CA LYS A 74 -1.59 -7.42 16.16
C LYS A 74 -0.18 -7.06 15.71
N VAL A 75 0.85 -7.74 16.21
CA VAL A 75 2.25 -7.50 15.76
C VAL A 75 2.43 -7.67 14.25
N ASN A 76 1.50 -8.34 13.56
CA ASN A 76 1.52 -8.49 12.11
C ASN A 76 0.80 -7.36 11.34
N SER A 77 0.31 -6.31 12.01
CA SER A 77 -0.34 -5.17 11.35
C SER A 77 0.50 -3.89 11.35
N VAL A 78 1.62 -3.86 12.07
CA VAL A 78 2.57 -2.75 12.10
C VAL A 78 3.97 -3.32 11.92
N VAL A 79 4.81 -2.66 11.13
CA VAL A 79 6.24 -3.01 10.97
C VAL A 79 6.91 -2.98 12.35
N ASP A 80 7.83 -3.91 12.62
CA ASP A 80 8.48 -4.04 13.93
C ASP A 80 7.51 -4.09 15.13
N GLY A 81 6.26 -4.53 14.92
CA GLY A 81 5.23 -4.50 15.96
C GLY A 81 5.56 -5.33 17.20
N ASP A 82 6.40 -6.36 17.06
CA ASP A 82 6.93 -7.17 18.16
C ASP A 82 7.94 -6.42 19.04
N GLN A 83 8.66 -5.46 18.47
CA GLN A 83 9.57 -4.56 19.19
C GLN A 83 8.82 -3.39 19.83
N ALA A 84 7.59 -3.13 19.38
CA ALA A 84 6.80 -1.98 19.77
C ALA A 84 5.38 -2.32 20.30
N PRO A 85 5.22 -3.23 21.29
CA PRO A 85 3.89 -3.69 21.71
C PRO A 85 2.98 -2.58 22.28
N GLU A 86 3.59 -1.53 22.86
CA GLU A 86 2.87 -0.40 23.46
C GLU A 86 2.08 0.43 22.44
N ILE A 87 2.48 0.39 21.15
CA ILE A 87 1.79 1.12 20.07
C ILE A 87 0.36 0.62 19.90
N PHE A 88 0.12 -0.67 20.10
CA PHE A 88 -1.20 -1.29 19.92
C PHE A 88 -2.18 -0.88 21.01
N GLU A 89 -1.69 -0.63 22.23
CA GLU A 89 -2.54 -0.09 23.30
C GLU A 89 -3.00 1.33 22.94
N ALA A 90 -2.09 2.18 22.47
CA ALA A 90 -2.42 3.54 22.06
C ALA A 90 -3.34 3.57 20.82
N LEU A 91 -3.10 2.71 19.83
CA LEU A 91 -3.97 2.54 18.66
C LEU A 91 -5.37 2.08 19.08
N THR A 92 -5.48 1.09 19.97
CA THR A 92 -6.77 0.62 20.49
C THR A 92 -7.49 1.74 21.24
N ARG A 93 -6.78 2.48 22.08
CA ARG A 93 -7.30 3.64 22.81
C ARG A 93 -7.79 4.73 21.87
N SER A 94 -7.08 4.97 20.78
CA SER A 94 -7.46 5.97 19.77
C SER A 94 -8.84 5.66 19.17
N GLN A 95 -9.15 4.38 18.95
CA GLN A 95 -10.49 3.96 18.53
C GLN A 95 -11.51 4.05 19.68
N SER A 96 -11.20 3.56 20.88
CA SER A 96 -12.19 3.44 21.95
C SER A 96 -12.52 4.75 22.67
N GLU A 97 -11.52 5.62 22.91
CA GLU A 97 -11.69 6.87 23.65
C GLU A 97 -12.03 8.04 22.71
N ALA A 98 -11.31 8.19 21.60
CA ALA A 98 -11.55 9.28 20.66
C ALA A 98 -12.59 8.93 19.58
N GLN A 99 -13.09 7.68 19.57
CA GLN A 99 -14.05 7.20 18.57
C GLN A 99 -13.55 7.44 17.14
N ALA A 100 -12.22 7.35 16.96
CA ALA A 100 -11.58 7.61 15.69
C ALA A 100 -11.84 6.47 14.70
N MET A 101 -12.35 6.84 13.53
CA MET A 101 -12.53 5.96 12.39
C MET A 101 -11.49 6.31 11.32
N LEU A 102 -10.70 5.33 10.93
CA LEU A 102 -9.73 5.41 9.85
C LEU A 102 -10.30 4.67 8.65
N GLU A 103 -10.42 5.36 7.52
CA GLU A 103 -10.93 4.82 6.27
C GLU A 103 -9.86 4.98 5.17
N VAL A 104 -9.39 3.87 4.60
CA VAL A 104 -8.51 3.90 3.44
C VAL A 104 -9.35 4.20 2.19
N VAL A 105 -8.96 5.23 1.44
CA VAL A 105 -9.65 5.65 0.23
C VAL A 105 -8.72 5.53 -0.98
N ASP A 106 -9.33 5.34 -2.16
CA ASP A 106 -8.59 5.33 -3.42
C ASP A 106 -8.01 6.73 -3.76
N PRO A 107 -6.86 6.78 -4.48
CA PRO A 107 -6.06 5.65 -4.94
C PRO A 107 -5.02 5.16 -3.92
N VAL A 108 -4.63 3.89 -4.02
CA VAL A 108 -3.37 3.39 -3.47
C VAL A 108 -2.28 3.53 -4.51
N LEU A 109 -1.14 4.09 -4.11
CA LEU A 109 0.01 4.37 -4.97
C LEU A 109 1.20 3.47 -4.61
N PRO A 110 2.11 3.17 -5.55
CA PRO A 110 3.38 2.53 -5.21
C PRO A 110 4.24 3.47 -4.34
N GLY A 111 4.93 2.90 -3.35
CA GLY A 111 5.90 3.63 -2.53
C GLY A 111 7.27 3.74 -3.21
N VAL A 112 8.24 4.28 -2.48
CA VAL A 112 9.62 4.51 -2.97
C VAL A 112 10.38 3.20 -3.27
N LEU A 113 10.03 2.13 -2.57
CA LEU A 113 10.63 0.79 -2.70
C LEU A 113 9.58 -0.19 -3.23
N PRO A 114 9.99 -1.29 -3.90
CA PRO A 114 9.08 -2.26 -4.52
C PRO A 114 8.04 -2.85 -3.55
N ASP A 115 8.45 -3.14 -2.31
CA ASP A 115 7.59 -3.72 -1.28
C ASP A 115 6.80 -2.68 -0.47
N MET A 116 6.63 -1.46 -0.98
CA MET A 116 5.94 -0.38 -0.29
C MET A 116 4.75 0.16 -1.09
N ALA A 117 3.72 0.60 -0.38
CA ALA A 117 2.56 1.28 -0.93
C ALA A 117 2.20 2.50 -0.08
N GLU A 118 1.70 3.53 -0.73
CA GLU A 118 1.19 4.75 -0.09
C GLU A 118 -0.32 4.82 -0.28
N ALA A 119 -1.04 5.14 0.79
CA ALA A 119 -2.48 5.31 0.74
C ALA A 119 -2.93 6.65 1.30
N THR A 120 -4.16 7.03 0.95
CA THR A 120 -4.86 8.13 1.60
C THR A 120 -5.81 7.57 2.66
N ILE A 121 -5.73 8.10 3.87
CA ILE A 121 -6.60 7.76 4.99
C ILE A 121 -7.48 8.97 5.33
N LYS A 122 -8.79 8.74 5.39
CA LYS A 122 -9.74 9.67 5.97
C LYS A 122 -9.92 9.34 7.45
N LEU A 123 -9.59 10.29 8.32
CA LEU A 123 -9.78 10.22 9.75
C LEU A 123 -11.07 10.98 10.13
N GLN A 124 -11.96 10.32 10.87
CA GLN A 124 -13.20 10.90 11.37
C GLN A 124 -13.30 10.63 12.88
N ALA A 125 -13.60 11.66 13.67
CA ALA A 125 -13.84 11.54 15.11
C ALA A 125 -14.94 12.54 15.52
N PRO A 126 -15.78 12.24 16.52
CA PRO A 126 -16.92 13.12 16.89
C PRO A 126 -16.50 14.52 17.36
N GLU A 127 -15.33 14.63 17.99
CA GLU A 127 -14.86 15.89 18.59
C GLU A 127 -13.95 16.71 17.66
N ARG A 128 -13.83 16.33 16.38
CA ARG A 128 -12.91 16.96 15.42
C ARG A 128 -13.48 17.01 14.01
N ASP A 129 -13.02 17.98 13.24
CA ASP A 129 -13.31 18.00 11.80
C ASP A 129 -12.66 16.81 11.09
N PRO A 130 -13.31 16.22 10.08
CA PRO A 130 -12.72 15.15 9.27
C PRO A 130 -11.40 15.58 8.64
N GLN A 131 -10.40 14.71 8.72
CA GLN A 131 -9.08 14.96 8.14
C GLN A 131 -8.77 13.95 7.04
N VAL A 132 -7.98 14.38 6.07
CA VAL A 132 -7.45 13.53 5.00
C VAL A 132 -5.94 13.52 5.13
N ILE A 133 -5.39 12.35 5.35
CA ILE A 133 -3.96 12.09 5.56
C ILE A 133 -3.48 11.31 4.36
N SER A 134 -2.60 11.90 3.55
CA SER A 134 -2.06 11.27 2.34
C SER A 134 -0.63 10.81 2.53
N GLY A 135 -0.21 9.83 1.73
CA GLY A 135 1.14 9.29 1.76
C GLY A 135 1.36 8.30 2.90
N VAL A 136 0.29 7.73 3.47
CA VAL A 136 0.42 6.78 4.58
C VAL A 136 1.07 5.51 4.05
N GLU A 137 2.26 5.19 4.57
CA GLU A 137 3.06 4.09 4.06
C GLU A 137 2.68 2.76 4.70
N PHE A 138 2.60 1.75 3.85
CA PHE A 138 2.46 0.35 4.19
C PHE A 138 3.62 -0.41 3.57
N VAL A 139 4.13 -1.41 4.29
CA VAL A 139 5.24 -2.26 3.86
C VAL A 139 4.74 -3.70 3.76
N HIS A 140 5.12 -4.38 2.69
CA HIS A 140 4.83 -5.78 2.47
C HIS A 140 5.97 -6.66 2.99
N GLU A 141 5.76 -7.33 4.11
CA GLU A 141 6.73 -8.21 4.75
C GLU A 141 6.10 -9.57 5.05
N ASP A 142 6.84 -10.65 4.82
CA ASP A 142 6.39 -12.02 5.11
C ASP A 142 5.03 -12.38 4.47
N GLY A 143 4.76 -11.82 3.29
CA GLY A 143 3.50 -12.03 2.56
C GLY A 143 2.28 -11.30 3.16
N LYS A 144 2.51 -10.26 3.95
CA LYS A 144 1.47 -9.45 4.60
C LYS A 144 1.78 -7.97 4.48
N TRP A 145 0.75 -7.17 4.23
CA TRP A 145 0.85 -5.72 4.38
C TRP A 145 0.81 -5.34 5.85
N LYS A 146 1.70 -4.44 6.25
CA LYS A 146 1.80 -3.85 7.58
C LYS A 146 1.84 -2.33 7.45
N LEU A 147 1.27 -1.62 8.42
CA LEU A 147 1.41 -0.18 8.52
C LEU A 147 2.85 0.14 8.96
N ASP A 148 3.49 1.12 8.32
CA ASP A 148 4.80 1.60 8.77
C ASP A 148 4.72 2.14 10.22
N THR A 149 5.76 1.89 11.02
CA THR A 149 5.80 2.23 12.44
C THR A 149 5.72 3.74 12.68
N ARG A 150 6.38 4.55 11.85
CA ARG A 150 6.34 6.02 11.96
C ARG A 150 4.94 6.53 11.64
N TRP A 151 4.27 5.92 10.67
CA TRP A 151 2.89 6.23 10.33
C TRP A 151 1.91 5.81 11.42
N ALA A 152 2.09 4.64 12.03
CA ALA A 152 1.31 4.22 13.18
C ALA A 152 1.41 5.23 14.33
N CYS A 153 2.62 5.73 14.62
CA CYS A 153 2.85 6.78 15.60
C CYS A 153 2.21 8.11 15.21
N THR A 154 2.32 8.52 13.94
CA THR A 154 1.68 9.74 13.42
C THR A 154 0.17 9.71 13.56
N LEU A 155 -0.47 8.57 13.30
CA LEU A 155 -1.91 8.40 13.49
C LEU A 155 -2.30 8.49 14.98
N VAL A 156 -1.53 7.87 15.87
CA VAL A 156 -1.74 7.99 17.32
C VAL A 156 -1.58 9.43 17.78
N GLU A 157 -0.54 10.15 17.35
CA GLU A 157 -0.33 11.56 17.70
C GLU A 157 -1.44 12.45 17.16
N THR A 158 -1.91 12.17 15.94
CA THR A 158 -3.02 12.90 15.34
C THR A 158 -4.30 12.71 16.15
N VAL A 159 -4.58 11.52 16.67
CA VAL A 159 -5.82 11.21 17.40
C VAL A 159 -5.71 11.52 18.90
N LEU A 160 -4.60 11.19 19.55
CA LEU A 160 -4.36 11.30 20.99
C LEU A 160 -3.01 11.99 21.29
N PRO A 161 -2.88 13.31 21.00
CA PRO A 161 -1.60 14.02 21.13
C PRO A 161 -1.04 14.02 22.57
N GLU A 162 -1.91 13.98 23.58
CA GLU A 162 -1.51 13.92 25.00
C GLU A 162 -1.10 12.52 25.47
N GLN A 163 -1.42 11.46 24.71
CA GLN A 163 -1.24 10.06 25.09
C GLN A 163 -0.31 9.30 24.12
N VAL A 164 0.62 10.01 23.49
CA VAL A 164 1.59 9.43 22.56
C VAL A 164 2.61 8.56 23.31
N PRO A 165 2.77 7.27 22.94
CA PRO A 165 3.77 6.38 23.53
C PRO A 165 5.19 6.96 23.46
N PRO A 166 6.05 6.76 24.47
CA PRO A 166 7.43 7.25 24.44
C PRO A 166 8.22 6.79 23.21
N MET A 167 7.99 5.56 22.75
CA MET A 167 8.64 5.01 21.55
C MET A 167 8.42 5.84 20.29
N CYS A 168 7.26 6.51 20.18
CA CYS A 168 6.92 7.34 19.02
C CYS A 168 7.71 8.65 18.97
N LYS A 169 8.34 9.04 20.07
CA LYS A 169 9.17 10.26 20.17
C LYS A 169 10.63 10.02 19.79
N GLU A 170 11.02 8.76 19.64
CA GLU A 170 12.41 8.33 19.41
C GLU A 170 12.65 7.88 17.95
N LEU A 171 11.60 7.91 17.09
CA LEU A 171 11.60 7.38 15.71
C LEU A 171 12.03 8.38 14.63
#